data_AF-A0AAW0LVN3-F1
#
_entry.id   AF-A0AAW0LVN3-F1
#
_cell.length_a   1.000
_cell.length_b   1.000
_cell.length_c   1.000
_cell.angle_alpha   90.00
_cell.angle_beta   90.00
_cell.angle_gamma   90.00
#
_symmetry.space_group_name_H-M   'P 1'
#
loop_
_entity.id
_entity.type
_entity.pdbx_description
1 polymer ?
#
loop_
_entity_poly.entity_id
_entity_poly.type
_entity_poly.pdbx_seq_one_letter_code
_entity_poly.pdbx_strand_id
1 'polypeptide(L)'
;MGTMTLTAAIHQLRPTTCDGRHQSHCPHPQSWQLAFLFIALAFLSLGAGGIRPCNIAFGADQFDINTKKGRSQLESFFNWWYFSFTIALVVALTAVVYIQTNFSWVLGFAIPTACLAVSITIFLLGCQKKKKKTKNKKKKKTKQKNKTKQNF
;
A
#
# COMPACT_ATOMS: atom_id res chain seq x y z
N MET A 1 -5.52 -6.29 -3.17
CA MET A 1 -4.50 -7.30 -3.55
C MET A 1 -4.87 -8.68 -3.04
N GLY A 2 -5.03 -8.87 -1.72
CA GLY A 2 -5.36 -10.17 -1.14
C GLY A 2 -6.60 -10.85 -1.73
N THR A 3 -7.66 -10.10 -2.04
CA THR A 3 -8.89 -10.65 -2.69
C THR A 3 -8.63 -11.21 -4.09
N MET A 4 -7.82 -10.53 -4.91
CA MET A 4 -7.44 -11.03 -6.24
C MET A 4 -6.47 -12.21 -6.17
N THR A 5 -5.54 -12.20 -5.21
CA THR A 5 -4.65 -13.35 -4.97
C THR A 5 -5.43 -14.57 -4.49
N LEU A 6 -6.45 -14.36 -3.65
CA LEU A 6 -7.35 -15.42 -3.19
C LEU A 6 -8.18 -16.00 -4.34
N THR A 7 -8.71 -15.15 -5.24
CA THR A 7 -9.35 -15.60 -6.49
C THR A 7 -8.39 -16.41 -7.37
N ALA A 8 -7.12 -16.02 -7.44
CA ALA A 8 -6.11 -16.71 -8.25
C ALA A 8 -5.54 -18.00 -7.61
N ALA A 9 -5.56 -18.10 -6.27
CA ALA A 9 -5.03 -19.22 -5.51
C ALA A 9 -6.05 -20.35 -5.29
N ILE A 10 -7.34 -20.05 -5.30
CA ILE A 10 -8.39 -21.07 -5.15
C ILE A 10 -8.73 -21.66 -6.52
N HIS A 11 -8.34 -22.91 -6.75
CA HIS A 11 -8.64 -23.67 -7.97
C HIS A 11 -10.15 -23.78 -8.28
N GLN A 12 -11.03 -23.58 -7.31
CA GLN A 12 -12.50 -23.55 -7.50
C GLN A 12 -13.02 -22.23 -8.09
N LEU A 13 -12.23 -21.14 -8.07
CA LEU A 13 -12.60 -19.84 -8.63
C LEU A 13 -11.99 -19.60 -10.02
N ARG A 14 -11.15 -20.52 -10.50
CA ARG A 14 -10.58 -20.50 -11.84
C ARG A 14 -11.28 -21.57 -12.69
N PRO A 15 -11.69 -21.26 -13.95
CA PRO A 15 -12.11 -22.30 -14.87
C PRO A 15 -10.95 -23.29 -15.08
N THR A 16 -11.27 -24.58 -15.13
CA THR A 16 -10.30 -25.66 -15.32
C THR A 16 -9.42 -25.35 -16.53
N THR A 17 -8.10 -25.49 -16.38
CA THR A 17 -7.14 -25.22 -17.46
C THR A 17 -7.44 -26.15 -18.63
N CYS A 18 -7.87 -25.60 -19.76
CA CYS A 18 -8.00 -26.37 -20.98
C CYS A 18 -6.59 -26.65 -21.53
N ASP A 19 -6.23 -27.93 -21.54
CA ASP A 19 -5.04 -28.38 -22.24
C ASP A 19 -5.26 -28.24 -23.75
N GLY A 20 -4.26 -27.71 -24.47
CA GLY A 20 -4.37 -27.31 -25.88
C GLY A 20 -4.68 -28.44 -26.86
N ARG A 21 -4.81 -29.68 -26.39
CA ARG A 21 -5.18 -30.87 -27.16
C ARG A 21 -6.68 -31.14 -27.30
N HIS A 22 -7.54 -30.55 -26.46
CA HIS A 22 -9.00 -30.74 -26.52
C HIS A 22 -9.73 -29.39 -26.46
N GLN A 23 -9.61 -28.62 -27.55
CA GLN A 23 -10.21 -27.29 -27.69
C GLN A 23 -11.74 -27.31 -27.81
N SER A 24 -12.34 -28.49 -28.02
CA SER A 24 -13.76 -28.67 -28.38
C SER A 24 -14.73 -28.71 -27.19
N HIS A 25 -14.25 -28.76 -25.93
CA HIS A 25 -15.09 -28.88 -24.74
C HIS A 25 -14.49 -28.15 -23.51
N CYS A 26 -14.21 -26.86 -23.66
CA CYS A 26 -13.89 -26.01 -22.50
C CYS A 26 -15.18 -25.64 -21.75
N PRO A 27 -15.28 -25.90 -20.43
CA PRO A 27 -16.40 -25.43 -19.65
C PRO A 27 -16.41 -23.90 -19.59
N HIS A 28 -17.56 -23.29 -19.91
CA HIS A 28 -17.76 -21.86 -19.80
C HIS A 28 -17.61 -21.41 -18.33
N PRO A 29 -16.95 -20.27 -18.05
CA PRO A 29 -16.82 -19.75 -16.69
C PRO A 29 -18.20 -19.50 -16.07
N GLN A 30 -18.34 -19.82 -14.78
CA GLN A 30 -19.60 -19.64 -14.06
C GLN A 30 -19.83 -18.15 -13.73
N SER A 31 -21.07 -17.67 -13.86
CA SER A 31 -21.41 -16.24 -13.68
C SER A 31 -21.01 -15.68 -12.30
N TRP A 32 -21.05 -16.50 -11.26
CA TRP A 32 -20.66 -16.10 -9.89
C TRP A 32 -19.15 -15.91 -9.74
N GLN A 33 -18.32 -16.69 -10.44
CA GLN A 33 -16.85 -16.53 -10.46
C GLN A 33 -16.49 -15.18 -11.10
N LEU A 34 -17.21 -14.81 -12.17
CA LEU A 34 -17.05 -13.54 -12.86
C LEU A 34 -17.47 -12.35 -11.96
N ALA A 35 -18.60 -12.46 -11.27
CA ALA A 35 -19.08 -11.42 -10.35
C ALA A 35 -18.09 -11.15 -9.22
N PHE A 36 -17.52 -12.21 -8.62
CA PHE A 36 -16.51 -12.06 -7.57
C PHE A 36 -15.23 -11.40 -8.09
N LEU A 37 -14.80 -11.74 -9.31
CA LEU A 37 -13.67 -11.11 -9.96
C LEU A 37 -13.89 -9.61 -10.17
N PHE A 38 -15.06 -9.20 -10.67
CA PHE A 38 -15.39 -7.78 -10.86
C PHE A 38 -15.43 -7.01 -9.55
N ILE A 39 -15.98 -7.59 -8.49
CA ILE A 39 -15.97 -6.98 -7.15
C ILE A 39 -14.51 -6.81 -6.66
N ALA A 40 -13.67 -7.83 -6.83
CA ALA A 40 -12.27 -7.75 -6.44
C ALA A 40 -11.51 -6.67 -7.24
N LEU A 41 -11.79 -6.52 -8.55
CA LEU A 41 -11.25 -5.44 -9.39
C LEU A 41 -11.73 -4.07 -8.94
N ALA A 42 -13.00 -3.93 -8.57
CA ALA A 42 -13.56 -2.67 -8.07
C ALA A 42 -12.86 -2.23 -6.77
N PHE A 43 -12.73 -3.14 -5.80
CA PHE A 43 -11.99 -2.86 -4.56
C PHE A 43 -10.52 -2.54 -4.81
N LEU A 44 -9.88 -3.23 -5.76
CA LEU A 44 -8.51 -2.93 -6.15
C LEU A 44 -8.39 -1.51 -6.71
N SER A 45 -9.26 -1.15 -7.66
CA SER A 45 -9.25 0.17 -8.31
C SER A 45 -9.46 1.28 -7.29
N LEU A 46 -10.43 1.12 -6.38
CA LEU A 46 -10.71 2.08 -5.31
C LEU A 46 -9.50 2.25 -4.37
N GLY A 47 -8.87 1.15 -3.95
CA GLY A 47 -7.68 1.20 -3.09
C GLY A 47 -6.48 1.84 -3.79
N ALA A 48 -6.24 1.48 -5.06
CA ALA A 48 -5.12 2.01 -5.83
C ALA A 48 -5.29 3.50 -6.17
N GLY A 49 -6.53 3.94 -6.42
CA GLY A 49 -6.86 5.34 -6.70
C GLY A 49 -6.83 6.23 -5.47
N GLY A 50 -7.26 5.73 -4.30
CA GLY A 50 -7.34 6.53 -3.07
C GLY A 50 -6.01 6.74 -2.34
N ILE A 51 -5.12 5.75 -2.34
CA ILE A 51 -3.87 5.79 -1.55
C ILE A 51 -2.81 6.72 -2.17
N ARG A 52 -2.79 6.82 -3.50
CA ARG A 52 -1.78 7.62 -4.23
C ARG A 52 -1.86 9.12 -3.91
N PRO A 53 -3.01 9.80 -4.01
CA PRO A 53 -3.09 11.23 -3.74
C PRO A 53 -2.87 11.57 -2.26
N CYS A 54 -3.32 10.72 -1.32
CA CYS A 54 -3.19 11.02 0.11
C CYS A 54 -1.73 10.97 0.60
N ASN A 55 -0.90 10.09 0.04
CA ASN A 55 0.51 10.00 0.40
C ASN A 55 1.29 11.25 -0.01
N ILE A 56 0.99 11.78 -1.20
CA ILE A 56 1.64 12.99 -1.73
C ILE A 56 1.21 14.21 -0.91
N ALA A 57 -0.08 14.34 -0.61
CA ALA A 57 -0.61 15.43 0.21
C ALA A 57 0.00 15.45 1.62
N PHE A 58 0.11 14.27 2.27
CA PHE A 58 0.74 14.15 3.58
C PHE A 58 2.25 14.45 3.54
N GLY A 59 2.93 14.06 2.45
CA GLY A 59 4.33 14.41 2.23
C GLY A 59 4.55 15.91 2.07
N ALA A 60 3.66 16.59 1.36
CA ALA A 60 3.69 18.04 1.18
C ALA A 60 3.38 18.81 2.48
N ASP A 61 2.45 18.31 3.31
CA ASP A 61 2.07 18.91 4.60
C ASP A 61 3.23 19.00 5.62
N GLN A 62 4.29 18.22 5.38
CA GLN A 62 5.49 18.22 6.23
C GLN A 62 6.45 19.37 5.95
N PHE A 63 6.25 20.14 4.86
CA PHE A 63 7.09 21.27 4.48
C PHE A 63 6.39 22.61 4.74
N ASP A 64 7.13 23.59 5.28
CA ASP A 64 6.58 24.93 5.52
C ASP A 64 6.62 25.79 4.25
N ILE A 65 5.45 26.01 3.66
CA ILE A 65 5.25 26.81 2.45
C ILE A 65 5.45 28.33 2.67
N ASN A 66 5.56 28.80 3.91
CA ASN A 66 5.72 30.22 4.22
C ASN A 66 7.16 30.71 4.05
N THR A 67 8.14 29.80 4.08
CA THR A 67 9.55 30.14 3.94
C THR A 67 10.06 29.83 2.52
N LYS A 68 10.85 30.73 1.90
CA LYS A 68 11.47 30.50 0.57
C LYS A 68 12.25 29.18 0.50
N LYS A 69 12.94 28.82 1.58
CA LYS A 69 13.67 27.54 1.73
C LYS A 69 12.73 26.33 1.69
N GLY A 70 11.55 26.41 2.33
CA GLY A 70 10.59 25.32 2.37
C GLY A 70 9.92 25.06 1.01
N ARG A 71 9.64 26.11 0.23
CA ARG A 71 9.13 25.98 -1.15
C ARG A 71 10.13 25.29 -2.08
N SER A 72 11.40 25.69 -2.03
CA SER A 72 12.45 25.06 -2.85
C SER A 72 12.67 23.58 -2.46
N GLN A 73 12.59 23.24 -1.17
CA GLN A 73 12.65 21.85 -0.72
C GLN A 73 11.43 21.03 -1.16
N LEU A 74 10.24 21.63 -1.18
CA LEU A 74 9.02 21.00 -1.66
C LEU A 74 9.10 20.68 -3.17
N GLU A 75 9.59 21.62 -3.98
CA GLU A 75 9.81 21.40 -5.43
C GLU A 75 10.83 20.28 -5.70
N SER A 76 11.96 20.30 -4.97
CA SER A 76 12.97 19.24 -5.07
C SER A 76 12.42 17.87 -4.62
N PHE A 77 11.59 17.85 -3.57
CA PHE A 77 10.89 16.65 -3.11
C PHE A 77 9.97 16.08 -4.19
N PHE A 78 9.14 16.92 -4.82
CA PHE A 78 8.28 16.49 -5.92
C PHE A 78 9.09 15.93 -7.09
N ASN A 79 10.14 16.64 -7.53
CA ASN A 79 10.97 16.18 -8.64
C ASN A 79 11.60 14.80 -8.35
N TRP A 80 12.18 14.63 -7.16
CA TRP A 80 12.77 13.34 -6.75
C TRP A 80 11.72 12.22 -6.61
N TRP A 81 10.53 12.57 -6.13
CA TRP A 81 9.41 11.64 -6.01
C TRP A 81 8.94 11.12 -7.37
N TYR A 82 8.74 12.01 -8.35
CA TYR A 82 8.35 11.63 -9.71
C TYR A 82 9.42 10.79 -10.42
N PHE A 83 10.70 11.15 -10.25
CA PHE A 83 11.81 10.36 -10.79
C PHE A 83 11.82 8.93 -10.22
N SER A 84 11.77 8.81 -8.89
CA SER A 84 11.75 7.50 -8.21
C SER A 84 10.52 6.68 -8.58
N PHE A 85 9.34 7.32 -8.69
CA PHE A 85 8.10 6.67 -9.10
C PHE A 85 8.17 6.15 -10.53
N THR A 86 8.80 6.89 -11.44
CA THR A 86 8.94 6.50 -12.85
C THR A 86 9.85 5.27 -12.97
N ILE A 87 10.98 5.23 -12.27
CA ILE A 87 11.86 4.05 -12.22
C ILE A 87 11.10 2.86 -11.64
N ALA A 88 10.40 3.05 -10.52
CA ALA A 88 9.61 1.98 -9.90
C ALA A 88 8.53 1.44 -10.85
N LEU A 89 7.89 2.31 -11.64
CA LEU A 89 6.91 1.91 -12.64
C LEU A 89 7.54 1.08 -13.77
N VAL A 90 8.71 1.49 -14.29
CA VAL A 90 9.45 0.73 -15.31
C VAL A 90 9.82 -0.66 -14.78
N VAL A 91 10.36 -0.74 -13.56
CA VAL A 91 10.69 -2.01 -12.90
C VAL A 91 9.44 -2.86 -12.67
N ALA A 92 8.33 -2.26 -12.26
CA ALA A 92 7.08 -2.99 -12.06
C ALA A 92 6.56 -3.57 -13.39
N LEU A 93 6.52 -2.78 -14.45
CA LEU A 93 6.03 -3.22 -15.76
C LEU A 93 6.94 -4.25 -16.43
N THR A 94 8.23 -4.31 -16.07
CA THR A 94 9.19 -5.29 -16.61
C THR A 94 9.32 -6.50 -15.70
N ALA A 95 9.87 -6.33 -14.50
CA ALA A 95 10.19 -7.42 -13.59
C ALA A 95 8.96 -8.11 -13.00
N VAL A 96 7.93 -7.35 -12.58
CA VAL A 96 6.73 -7.96 -11.97
C VAL A 96 5.90 -8.68 -13.03
N VAL A 97 5.78 -8.11 -14.24
CA VAL A 97 5.12 -8.79 -15.37
C VAL A 97 5.88 -10.06 -15.74
N TYR A 98 7.21 -10.02 -15.80
CA TYR A 98 8.02 -11.21 -16.07
C TYR A 98 7.81 -12.33 -15.03
N ILE A 99 7.74 -11.99 -13.75
CA ILE A 99 7.47 -12.96 -12.67
C ILE A 99 6.03 -13.52 -12.77
N GLN A 100 5.06 -12.67 -13.08
CA GLN A 100 3.66 -13.09 -13.22
C GLN A 100 3.45 -14.05 -14.39
N THR A 101 4.18 -13.86 -15.51
CA THR A 101 4.03 -14.68 -16.71
C THR A 101 4.87 -15.96 -16.69
N ASN A 102 6.06 -15.96 -16.06
CA ASN A 102 6.98 -17.11 -16.11
C ASN A 102 6.92 -18.04 -14.88
N PHE A 103 6.63 -17.51 -13.68
CA PHE A 103 6.72 -18.32 -12.45
C PHE A 103 5.35 -18.66 -11.87
N SER A 104 4.58 -17.65 -11.46
CA SER A 104 3.22 -17.83 -10.93
C SER A 104 2.60 -16.49 -10.56
N TRP A 105 1.30 -16.35 -10.83
CA TRP A 105 0.49 -15.22 -10.38
C TRP A 105 0.55 -15.01 -8.86
N VAL A 106 0.63 -16.08 -8.08
CA VAL A 106 0.71 -16.03 -6.60
C VAL A 106 1.98 -15.33 -6.12
N LEU A 107 3.14 -15.66 -6.70
CA LEU A 107 4.43 -15.03 -6.37
C LEU A 107 4.46 -13.54 -6.74
N GLY A 108 3.87 -13.19 -7.89
CA GLY A 108 3.74 -11.80 -8.32
C GLY A 108 2.94 -10.91 -7.35
N PHE A 109 1.95 -11.47 -6.64
CA PHE A 109 1.18 -10.74 -5.63
C PHE A 109 1.68 -10.89 -4.19
N ALA A 110 2.54 -11.89 -3.91
CA ALA A 110 3.16 -12.07 -2.61
C ALA A 110 4.09 -10.90 -2.26
N ILE A 111 4.88 -10.42 -3.24
CA ILE A 111 5.86 -9.35 -3.04
C ILE A 111 5.19 -8.02 -2.59
N PRO A 112 4.17 -7.49 -3.29
CA PRO A 112 3.45 -6.29 -2.83
C PRO A 112 2.77 -6.49 -1.46
N THR A 113 2.24 -7.68 -1.19
CA THR A 113 1.53 -7.98 0.07
C THR A 113 2.49 -7.97 1.26
N ALA A 114 3.67 -8.59 1.12
CA ALA A 114 4.71 -8.57 2.15
C ALA A 114 5.21 -7.13 2.41
N CYS A 115 5.42 -6.35 1.34
CA CYS A 115 5.85 -4.96 1.46
C CYS A 115 4.82 -4.10 2.22
N LEU A 116 3.52 -4.27 1.92
CA LEU A 116 2.44 -3.61 2.64
C LEU A 116 2.38 -4.04 4.12
N ALA A 117 2.55 -5.32 4.42
CA ALA A 117 2.59 -5.82 5.80
C ALA A 117 3.75 -5.23 6.61
N VAL A 118 4.94 -5.13 6.01
CA VAL A 118 6.11 -4.49 6.62
C VAL A 118 5.85 -3.00 6.86
N SER A 119 5.29 -2.29 5.87
CA SER A 119 4.94 -0.87 5.99
C SER A 119 3.95 -0.61 7.13
N ILE A 120 2.88 -1.42 7.24
CA ILE A 120 1.91 -1.34 8.34
C ILE A 120 2.60 -1.57 9.69
N THR A 121 3.51 -2.54 9.77
CA THR A 121 4.25 -2.84 11.00
C THR A 121 5.12 -1.67 11.43
N ILE A 122 5.86 -1.05 10.49
CA ILE A 122 6.68 0.13 10.75
C ILE A 122 5.82 1.33 11.17
N PHE A 123 4.69 1.55 10.49
CA PHE A 123 3.75 2.62 10.82
C PHE A 123 3.16 2.46 12.22
N LEU A 124 2.77 1.23 12.59
CA LEU A 124 2.29 0.91 13.93
C LEU A 124 3.39 1.15 14.96
N LEU A 125 4.64 0.71 14.73
CA LEU A 125 5.76 0.98 15.63
C LEU A 125 6.05 2.48 15.77
N GLY A 126 5.97 3.26 14.69
CA GLY A 126 6.10 4.71 14.69
C GLY A 126 4.98 5.41 15.48
N CYS A 127 3.73 4.98 15.29
CA CYS A 127 2.58 5.46 16.04
C CYS A 127 2.65 5.08 17.54
N GLN A 128 3.13 3.88 17.87
CA GLN A 128 3.38 3.46 19.25
C GLN A 128 4.47 4.31 19.91
N LYS A 129 5.54 4.65 19.17
CA LYS A 129 6.59 5.60 19.62
C LYS A 129 6.02 7.02 19.83
N LYS A 130 5.14 7.51 18.95
CA LYS A 130 4.44 8.81 19.15
C LYS A 130 3.51 8.78 20.37
N LYS A 131 2.71 7.71 20.55
CA LYS A 131 1.85 7.54 21.75
C LYS A 131 2.68 7.49 23.04
N LYS A 132 3.82 6.78 23.04
CA LYS A 132 4.76 6.75 24.18
C LYS A 132 5.38 8.12 24.44
N LYS A 133 5.84 8.86 23.40
CA LYS A 133 6.35 10.24 23.56
C LYS A 133 5.28 11.19 24.08
N THR A 134 4.05 11.13 23.59
CA THR A 134 2.93 11.97 24.05
C THR A 134 2.50 11.64 25.48
N LYS A 135 2.45 10.35 25.86
CA LYS A 135 2.20 9.93 27.25
C LYS A 135 3.31 10.41 28.18
N ASN A 136 4.59 10.30 27.80
CA ASN A 136 5.71 10.81 28.61
C ASN A 136 5.73 12.34 28.71
N LYS A 137 5.39 13.06 27.62
CA LYS A 137 5.29 14.52 27.61
C LYS A 137 4.12 15.02 28.48
N LYS A 138 2.97 14.33 28.46
CA LYS A 138 1.85 14.59 29.40
C LYS A 138 2.23 14.25 30.86
N LYS A 139 2.87 13.11 31.13
CA LYS A 139 3.33 12.74 32.48
C LYS A 139 4.31 13.76 33.07
N LYS A 140 5.26 14.27 32.26
CA LYS A 140 6.18 15.34 32.67
C LYS A 140 5.43 16.65 32.97
N LYS A 141 4.48 17.07 32.13
CA LYS A 141 3.66 18.28 32.39
C LYS A 141 2.80 18.17 33.65
N THR A 142 2.22 17.00 33.95
CA THR A 142 1.43 16.79 35.18
C THR A 142 2.30 16.78 36.44
N LYS A 143 3.49 16.16 36.39
CA LYS A 143 4.45 16.21 37.51
C LYS A 143 4.97 17.62 37.79
N GLN A 144 5.17 18.45 36.75
CA GLN A 144 5.60 19.84 36.91
C GLN A 144 4.50 20.71 37.53
N LYS A 145 3.24 20.51 37.11
CA LYS A 145 2.08 21.26 37.65
C LYS A 145 1.80 20.94 39.13
N ASN A 146 2.05 19.71 39.58
CA ASN A 146 1.93 19.33 41.00
C ASN A 146 3.09 19.87 41.86
N LYS A 147 4.31 20.00 41.32
CA LYS A 147 5.42 20.63 42.06
C LYS A 147 5.22 22.13 42.27
N THR A 148 4.61 22.84 41.32
CA THR A 148 4.31 24.28 41.47
C THR A 148 3.20 24.56 42.47
N LYS A 149 2.28 23.60 42.73
CA LYS A 149 1.20 23.74 43.73
C LYS A 149 1.61 23.39 45.17
N GLN A 150 2.80 22.83 45.39
CA GLN A 150 3.31 22.53 46.73
C GLN A 150 4.34 23.56 47.23
N ASN A 151 4.68 24.57 46.42
CA ASN A 151 5.60 25.66 46.77
C ASN A 151 4.87 27.02 46.90
N PHE A 152 3.56 26.98 47.14
CA PHE A 152 2.68 28.09 47.51
C PHE A 152 1.75 27.58 48.61
#